data_AF-A0A8T1C5T7-F1
#
_entry.id   AF-A0A8T1C5T7-F1
#
_cell.length_a   1.000
_cell.length_b   1.000
_cell.length_c   1.000
_cell.angle_alpha   90.00
_cell.angle_beta   90.00
_cell.angle_gamma   90.00
#
_symmetry.space_group_name_H-M   'P 1'
#
loop_
_entity.id
_entity.type
_entity.pdbx_description
1 polymer ?
#
loop_
_entity_poly.entity_id
_entity_poly.type
_entity_poly.pdbx_seq_one_letter_code
_entity_poly.pdbx_strand_id
1 'polypeptide(L)'
;MPRQPVPRRRELTEEERGEVVLRVLQSSVDGVPRLGTMKKVAAGFRVVPRTVSRIWKRVLKAKEVTGLWSAASLRHHHGRPTKDVTAKLEMLRGVNYACRDTLQLPVVFFVGRCIAV
;
A
#
# COMPACT_ATOMS: atom_id res chain seq x y z
N MET A 1 35.71 17.75 1.96
CA MET A 1 34.44 18.25 2.54
C MET A 1 33.64 17.06 3.06
N PRO A 2 33.41 16.91 4.37
CA PRO A 2 32.58 15.83 4.89
C PRO A 2 31.11 16.06 4.48
N ARG A 3 30.46 15.03 3.91
CA ARG A 3 29.02 15.05 3.62
C ARG A 3 28.26 15.15 4.93
N GLN A 4 27.54 16.25 5.15
CA GLN A 4 26.66 16.36 6.31
C GLN A 4 25.56 15.28 6.23
N PRO A 5 25.25 14.59 7.34
CA PRO A 5 24.16 13.63 7.39
C PRO A 5 22.84 14.38 7.14
N VAL A 6 22.19 14.04 6.03
CA VAL A 6 20.86 14.58 5.72
C VAL A 6 19.92 14.13 6.85
N PRO A 7 19.18 15.05 7.51
CA PRO A 7 18.25 14.68 8.56
C PRO A 7 17.30 13.60 8.05
N ARG A 8 17.19 12.50 8.83
CA ARG A 8 16.32 11.37 8.49
C ARG A 8 14.91 11.90 8.25
N ARG A 9 14.30 11.47 7.15
CA ARG A 9 12.98 11.94 6.70
C ARG A 9 11.98 11.67 7.82
N ARG A 10 11.39 12.73 8.40
CA ARG A 10 10.27 12.60 9.32
C ARG A 10 9.10 11.94 8.59
N GLU A 11 8.58 10.88 9.18
CA GLU A 11 7.38 10.20 8.67
C GLU A 11 6.14 10.92 9.19
N LEU A 12 5.19 11.21 8.29
CA LEU A 12 3.91 11.79 8.66
C LEU A 12 2.94 10.66 9.01
N THR A 13 2.26 10.79 10.14
CA THR A 13 1.13 9.92 10.52
C THR A 13 -0.06 10.15 9.57
N GLU A 14 -1.07 9.28 9.64
CA GLU A 14 -2.24 9.42 8.76
C GLU A 14 -3.06 10.68 9.11
N GLU A 15 -3.14 11.01 10.40
CA GLU A 15 -3.78 12.23 10.90
C GLU A 15 -3.04 13.47 10.38
N GLU A 16 -1.71 13.49 10.48
CA GLU A 16 -0.89 14.59 9.98
C GLU A 16 -1.01 14.76 8.46
N ARG A 17 -1.22 13.67 7.71
CA ARG A 17 -1.48 13.76 6.26
C ARG A 17 -2.83 14.40 6.00
N GLY A 18 -3.87 14.04 6.75
CA GLY A 18 -5.15 14.72 6.71
C GLY A 18 -5.01 16.22 6.94
N GLU A 19 -4.28 16.61 7.99
CA GLU A 19 -4.01 18.02 8.28
C GLU A 19 -3.23 18.73 7.17
N VAL A 20 -2.21 18.08 6.60
CA VAL A 20 -1.46 18.61 5.45
C VAL A 20 -2.41 18.92 4.29
N VAL A 21 -3.33 17.99 3.99
CA VAL A 21 -4.31 18.17 2.89
C VAL A 21 -5.25 19.32 3.20
N LEU A 22 -5.76 19.41 4.43
CA LEU A 22 -6.63 20.52 4.86
C LEU A 22 -5.93 21.88 4.74
N ARG A 23 -4.67 22.01 5.21
CA ARG A 23 -3.92 23.28 5.10
C ARG A 23 -3.62 23.68 3.66
N VAL A 24 -3.34 22.70 2.80
CA VAL A 24 -3.15 22.97 1.36
C VAL A 24 -4.46 23.41 0.72
N LEU A 25 -5.59 22.79 1.08
CA LEU A 25 -6.93 23.17 0.61
C LEU A 25 -7.32 24.59 1.05
N GLN A 26 -7.12 24.93 2.33
CA GLN A 26 -7.37 26.28 2.85
C GLN A 26 -6.55 27.36 2.12
N SER A 27 -5.36 26.98 1.63
CA SER A 27 -4.46 27.86 0.88
C SER A 27 -4.65 27.77 -0.65
N SER A 28 -5.67 27.03 -1.10
CA SER A 28 -5.99 26.85 -2.52
C SER A 28 -7.17 27.72 -2.93
N VAL A 29 -7.12 28.19 -4.18
CA VAL A 29 -8.24 28.87 -4.85
C VAL A 29 -8.58 27.99 -6.04
N ASP A 30 -9.85 27.59 -6.16
CA ASP A 30 -10.35 26.68 -7.21
C ASP A 30 -9.60 25.33 -7.28
N GLY A 31 -9.11 24.84 -6.15
CA GLY A 31 -8.34 23.59 -6.07
C GLY A 31 -6.89 23.72 -6.54
N VAL A 32 -6.43 24.93 -6.87
CA VAL A 32 -5.03 25.23 -7.18
C VAL A 32 -4.36 25.88 -5.97
N PRO A 33 -3.36 25.23 -5.35
CA PRO A 33 -2.64 25.82 -4.23
C PRO A 33 -1.79 27.01 -4.70
N ARG A 34 -1.82 28.11 -3.95
CA ARG A 34 -1.01 29.31 -4.23
C ARG A 34 0.49 29.00 -4.28
N LEU A 35 1.24 29.85 -4.99
CA LEU A 35 2.70 29.73 -5.06
C LEU A 35 3.32 29.76 -3.66
N GLY A 36 4.22 28.82 -3.38
CA GLY A 36 4.90 28.70 -2.10
C GLY A 36 4.10 28.00 -0.99
N THR A 37 2.82 27.66 -1.20
CA THR A 37 2.00 26.92 -0.22
C THR A 37 2.67 25.62 0.22
N MET A 38 3.19 24.84 -0.72
CA MET A 38 3.88 23.58 -0.43
C MET A 38 5.07 23.79 0.51
N LYS A 39 5.84 24.87 0.33
CA LYS A 39 7.00 25.21 1.17
C LYS A 39 6.56 25.63 2.57
N LYS A 40 5.50 26.43 2.67
CA LYS A 40 4.92 26.89 3.95
C LYS A 40 4.37 25.72 4.77
N VAL A 41 3.55 24.87 4.14
CA VAL A 41 2.98 23.68 4.79
C VAL A 41 4.09 22.73 5.20
N ALA A 42 5.06 22.46 4.32
CA ALA A 42 6.18 21.58 4.63
C ALA A 42 7.02 22.04 5.83
N ALA A 43 7.25 23.36 5.96
CA ALA A 43 7.95 23.93 7.11
C ALA A 43 7.18 23.67 8.42
N GLY A 44 5.85 23.81 8.43
CA GLY A 44 5.01 23.56 9.60
C GLY A 44 5.08 22.11 10.11
N PHE A 45 5.21 21.14 9.20
CA PHE A 45 5.30 19.73 9.55
C PHE A 45 6.76 19.19 9.60
N ARG A 46 7.76 20.05 9.45
CA ARG A 46 9.19 19.68 9.40
C ARG A 46 9.50 18.58 8.37
N VAL A 47 8.84 18.64 7.21
CA VAL A 47 9.06 17.72 6.08
C VAL A 47 9.62 18.46 4.88
N VAL A 48 10.15 17.72 3.91
CA VAL A 48 10.62 18.30 2.66
C VAL A 48 9.41 18.70 1.79
N PRO A 49 9.42 19.86 1.09
CA PRO A 49 8.32 20.28 0.22
C PRO A 49 7.89 19.23 -0.80
N ARG A 50 8.85 18.43 -1.29
CA ARG A 50 8.59 17.29 -2.19
C ARG A 50 7.64 16.25 -1.60
N THR A 51 7.63 16.05 -0.28
CA THR A 51 6.70 15.15 0.41
C THR A 51 5.28 15.68 0.32
N VAL A 52 5.08 16.96 0.64
CA VAL A 52 3.77 17.62 0.55
C VAL A 52 3.25 17.60 -0.89
N SER A 53 4.11 17.89 -1.88
CA SER A 53 3.71 17.81 -3.29
C SER A 53 3.31 16.40 -3.73
N ARG A 54 3.96 15.35 -3.21
CA ARG A 54 3.57 13.96 -3.49
C ARG A 54 2.22 13.61 -2.86
N ILE A 55 1.99 14.05 -1.62
CA ILE A 55 0.70 13.89 -0.95
C ILE A 55 -0.38 14.57 -1.78
N TRP A 56 -0.20 15.84 -2.14
CA TRP A 56 -1.16 16.59 -2.94
C TRP A 56 -1.50 15.93 -4.28
N LYS A 57 -0.50 15.47 -5.03
CA LYS A 57 -0.72 14.74 -6.29
C LYS A 57 -1.54 13.46 -6.10
N ARG A 58 -1.37 12.77 -4.97
CA ARG A 58 -2.17 11.57 -4.65
C ARG A 58 -3.60 11.95 -4.30
N VAL A 59 -3.80 13.02 -3.55
CA VAL A 59 -5.15 13.51 -3.24
C VAL A 59 -5.90 13.86 -4.52
N LEU A 60 -5.27 14.57 -5.46
CA LEU A 60 -5.91 14.90 -6.73
C LEU A 60 -6.38 13.64 -7.48
N LYS A 61 -5.53 12.61 -7.55
CA LYS A 61 -5.91 11.32 -8.14
C LYS A 61 -7.04 10.63 -7.36
N ALA A 62 -7.00 10.64 -6.04
CA ALA A 62 -8.03 10.04 -5.21
C ALA A 62 -9.38 10.78 -5.36
N LYS A 63 -9.34 12.11 -5.53
CA LYS A 63 -10.51 12.93 -5.82
C LYS A 63 -11.11 12.58 -7.18
N GLU A 64 -10.28 12.38 -8.21
CA GLU A 64 -10.76 11.98 -9.54
C GLU A 64 -11.46 10.60 -9.51
N VAL A 65 -10.95 9.65 -8.72
CA VAL A 65 -11.49 8.28 -8.68
C VAL A 65 -12.66 8.13 -7.72
N THR A 66 -12.57 8.73 -6.53
CA THR A 66 -13.49 8.47 -5.39
C THR A 66 -14.28 9.72 -5.00
N GLY A 67 -13.91 10.91 -5.48
CA GLY A 67 -14.50 12.18 -5.06
C GLY A 67 -14.01 12.70 -3.71
N LEU A 68 -13.18 11.93 -2.99
CA LEU A 68 -12.71 12.27 -1.65
C LEU A 68 -11.33 12.95 -1.65
N TRP A 69 -11.16 13.94 -0.77
CA TRP A 69 -9.88 14.58 -0.49
C TRP A 69 -9.08 13.79 0.56
N SER A 70 -8.63 12.58 0.19
CA SER A 70 -7.85 11.71 1.08
C SER A 70 -6.51 11.30 0.46
N ALA A 71 -5.48 11.15 1.30
CA ALA A 71 -4.15 10.66 0.90
C ALA A 71 -3.62 9.58 1.84
N ALA A 72 -4.28 8.42 1.77
CA ALA A 72 -3.88 7.20 2.47
C ALA A 72 -2.40 6.81 2.23
N SER A 73 -1.77 6.26 3.27
CA SER A 73 -0.45 5.67 3.15
C SER A 73 -0.42 4.37 2.36
N LEU A 74 0.29 4.40 1.23
CA LEU A 74 0.54 3.21 0.41
C LEU A 74 1.65 2.29 0.95
N ARG A 75 2.29 2.61 2.08
CA ARG A 75 3.47 1.86 2.57
C ARG A 75 3.19 0.37 2.76
N HIS A 76 2.00 0.03 3.24
CA HIS A 76 1.57 -1.35 3.47
C HIS A 76 0.79 -1.96 2.30
N HIS A 77 0.61 -1.19 1.22
CA HIS A 77 0.01 -1.69 -0.03
C HIS A 77 1.07 -2.27 -0.98
N HIS A 78 2.27 -2.52 -0.47
CA HIS A 78 3.37 -3.12 -1.21
C HIS A 78 3.59 -4.54 -0.71
N GLY A 79 3.53 -5.52 -1.62
CA GLY A 79 3.74 -6.92 -1.29
C GLY A 79 3.04 -7.86 -2.29
N ARG A 80 3.34 -9.15 -2.17
CA ARG A 80 2.57 -10.19 -2.86
C ARG A 80 1.22 -10.29 -2.17
N PRO A 81 0.09 -10.16 -2.87
CA PRO A 81 -1.22 -10.37 -2.25
C PRO A 81 -1.28 -11.78 -1.65
N THR A 82 -1.78 -11.88 -0.42
CA THR A 82 -2.03 -13.16 0.24
C THR A 82 -3.05 -13.92 -0.60
N LYS A 83 -2.67 -15.08 -1.11
CA LYS A 83 -3.62 -15.95 -1.81
C LYS A 83 -4.49 -16.63 -0.77
N ASP A 84 -5.80 -16.56 -0.95
CA ASP A 84 -6.70 -17.39 -0.17
C ASP A 84 -6.52 -18.85 -0.60
N VAL A 85 -5.96 -19.66 0.29
CA VAL A 85 -5.69 -21.09 0.08
C VAL A 85 -6.59 -21.97 0.94
N THR A 86 -7.59 -21.40 1.64
CA THR A 86 -8.50 -22.15 2.52
C THR A 86 -9.18 -23.29 1.79
N ALA A 87 -9.79 -23.04 0.63
CA ALA A 87 -10.43 -24.08 -0.18
C ALA A 87 -9.45 -25.21 -0.59
N LYS A 88 -8.21 -24.85 -0.94
CA LYS A 88 -7.17 -25.83 -1.29
C LYS A 88 -6.72 -26.64 -0.07
N LEU A 89 -6.66 -26.03 1.11
CA LEU A 89 -6.34 -26.71 2.36
C LEU A 89 -7.46 -27.66 2.80
N GLU A 90 -8.72 -27.25 2.69
CA GLU A 90 -9.87 -28.13 2.98
C GLU A 90 -9.87 -29.37 2.09
N MET A 91 -9.61 -29.21 0.78
CA MET A 91 -9.48 -30.32 -0.16
C MET A 91 -8.35 -31.30 0.22
N LEU A 92 -7.29 -30.81 0.85
CA LEU A 92 -6.13 -31.60 1.24
C LEU A 92 -6.29 -32.30 2.60
N ARG A 93 -7.26 -31.93 3.44
CA ARG A 93 -7.40 -32.46 4.82
C ARG A 93 -7.54 -33.98 4.88
N GLY A 94 -8.15 -34.61 3.88
CA GLY A 94 -8.31 -36.07 3.80
C GLY A 94 -7.21 -36.81 3.01
N VAL A 95 -6.22 -36.10 2.46
CA VAL A 95 -5.19 -36.70 1.59
C VAL A 95 -3.94 -37.04 2.39
N ASN A 96 -3.44 -38.27 2.25
CA ASN A 96 -2.21 -38.74 2.89
C ASN A 96 -1.01 -37.84 2.48
N TYR A 97 -0.15 -37.52 3.44
CA TYR A 97 1.00 -36.62 3.26
C TYR A 97 1.91 -37.04 2.10
N ALA A 98 2.10 -38.33 1.86
CA ALA A 98 2.91 -38.86 0.76
C ALA A 98 2.35 -38.52 -0.64
N CYS A 99 1.06 -38.21 -0.75
CA CYS A 99 0.38 -37.86 -2.01
C CYS A 99 0.17 -36.35 -2.18
N ARG A 100 0.58 -35.51 -1.21
CA ARG A 100 0.35 -34.05 -1.28
C ARG A 100 1.33 -33.33 -2.20
N ASP A 101 2.55 -33.85 -2.38
CA ASP A 101 3.59 -33.23 -3.20
C ASP A 101 3.37 -33.44 -4.72
N THR A 102 2.53 -34.41 -5.11
CA THR A 102 2.27 -34.78 -6.50
C THR A 102 1.12 -34.00 -7.17
N LEU A 103 0.43 -33.11 -6.44
CA LEU A 103 -0.75 -32.36 -6.95
C LEU A 103 -0.40 -31.11 -7.79
N GLN A 104 0.73 -31.11 -8.50
CA GLN A 104 1.05 -30.11 -9.52
C GLN A 104 0.57 -30.48 -10.93
N LEU A 105 -0.01 -31.67 -11.12
CA LEU A 105 -0.48 -32.12 -12.44
C LEU A 105 -2.01 -32.21 -12.48
N PRO A 106 -2.62 -31.92 -13.65
CA PRO A 106 -4.07 -31.98 -13.81
C PRO A 106 -4.58 -33.36 -13.41
N VAL A 107 -5.67 -33.35 -12.64
CA VAL A 107 -6.30 -34.51 -12.04
C VAL A 107 -6.61 -35.55 -13.10
N VAL A 108 -5.77 -36.58 -13.21
CA VAL A 108 -6.17 -37.87 -13.76
C VAL A 108 -6.54 -38.73 -12.56
N PHE A 109 -7.84 -38.95 -12.38
CA PHE A 109 -8.36 -39.94 -11.43
C PHE A 109 -7.84 -41.32 -11.86
N PHE A 110 -6.79 -41.82 -11.20
CA PHE A 110 -6.44 -43.23 -11.26
C PHE A 110 -7.14 -43.94 -10.11
N VAL A 111 -8.28 -44.55 -10.42
CA VAL A 111 -8.91 -45.56 -9.57
C VAL A 111 -7.98 -46.76 -9.52
N GLY A 112 -7.34 -47.01 -8.38
CA GLY A 112 -6.45 -48.17 -8.27
C GLY A 112 -5.74 -48.31 -6.92
N ARG A 113 -6.40 -49.01 -5.99
CA ARG A 113 -5.83 -49.86 -4.93
C ARG A 113 -4.37 -49.60 -4.55
N CYS A 114 -4.15 -49.02 -3.36
CA CYS A 114 -2.91 -49.23 -2.61
C CYS A 114 -3.13 -50.45 -1.69
N ILE A 115 -2.56 -51.59 -2.06
CA ILE A 115 -2.35 -52.74 -1.15
C ILE A 115 -0.95 -52.59 -0.59
N ALA A 116 -0.84 -52.55 0.75
CA ALA A 116 0.42 -52.59 1.47
C ALA A 116 1.00 -54.02 1.41
N VAL A 117 2.31 -54.13 1.17
CA VAL A 117 3.13 -55.32 1.43
C VAL A 117 4.01 -55.02 2.64
#